data_AF-A0A1G4K8V2-F1
#
_entry.id   AF-A0A1G4K8V2-F1
#
_cell.length_a   1.000
_cell.length_b   1.000
_cell.length_c   1.000
_cell.angle_alpha   90.00
_cell.angle_beta   90.00
_cell.angle_gamma   90.00
#
_symmetry.space_group_name_H-M   'P 1'
#
loop_
_entity.id
_entity.type
_entity.pdbx_description
1 polymer ?
#
loop_
_entity_poly.entity_id
_entity_poly.type
_entity_poly.pdbx_seq_one_letter_code
_entity_poly.pdbx_strand_id
1 'polypeptide(L)'
;MKFHVSPLFGWARQSRRSLLGVKLAYTRSKTTSTLDEPNRDIGLEHRAALSEDLVGKLPEQLVSEGNGFESTTAENQIDTLRCYEKLLRSGFTPKQSSLAIELLLQTLNNEFFDNYNDKYLRKTELETQSHLFNAAESELRYSIQVSRESALNEQNLKLLQLNRSLHSLHDELNELMINLLKKDSKVDFNDRKIENTLLHRNIHLKLKDCNNKIGTRIIGDTKSDIENLRWQTTRSGLFAVLGLVFFIMSGVSISKRMSSENEKPAEVVLHTIEPEEDDREDDDDEEDDV
;
A
#
# COMPACT_ATOMS: atom_id res chain seq x y z
N MET A 1 1.19 -39.09 -52.18
CA MET A 1 1.80 -38.02 -53.00
C MET A 1 3.27 -37.91 -52.59
N LYS A 2 4.23 -38.01 -53.51
CA LYS A 2 5.67 -37.86 -53.19
C LYS A 2 6.08 -36.41 -53.40
N PHE A 3 6.83 -35.84 -52.46
CA PHE A 3 7.78 -34.76 -52.76
C PHE A 3 9.14 -35.13 -52.19
N HIS A 4 10.18 -34.82 -52.95
CA HIS A 4 11.53 -35.36 -52.79
C HIS A 4 12.49 -34.33 -53.38
N VAL A 5 13.29 -33.68 -52.52
CA VAL A 5 14.40 -32.83 -52.94
C VAL A 5 15.57 -33.14 -52.00
N SER A 6 16.74 -33.40 -52.59
CA SER A 6 17.93 -33.94 -51.93
C SER A 6 18.87 -32.84 -51.41
N PRO A 7 19.76 -33.13 -50.45
CA PRO A 7 20.63 -32.13 -49.83
C PRO A 7 21.83 -31.74 -50.71
N LEU A 8 22.41 -30.56 -50.45
CA LEU A 8 23.68 -30.13 -51.03
C LEU A 8 24.82 -30.16 -49.99
N PHE A 9 25.95 -30.73 -50.41
CA PHE A 9 27.20 -30.81 -49.65
C PHE A 9 27.94 -29.45 -49.64
N GLY A 10 28.59 -29.10 -48.53
CA GLY A 10 29.10 -27.73 -48.32
C GLY A 10 30.40 -27.54 -47.54
N TRP A 11 31.23 -28.59 -47.38
CA TRP A 11 32.60 -28.56 -46.80
C TRP A 11 32.77 -28.04 -45.36
N ALA A 12 33.22 -28.92 -44.47
CA ALA A 12 33.72 -28.54 -43.15
C ALA A 12 35.12 -27.89 -43.24
N ARG A 13 35.40 -26.87 -42.41
CA ARG A 13 36.77 -26.49 -42.05
C ARG A 13 36.94 -26.54 -40.54
N GLN A 14 37.81 -27.43 -40.09
CA GLN A 14 37.99 -27.73 -38.67
C GLN A 14 38.87 -26.67 -37.99
N SER A 15 38.38 -26.09 -36.89
CA SER A 15 39.21 -25.36 -35.94
C SER A 15 39.06 -26.00 -34.56
N ARG A 16 40.14 -26.59 -34.05
CA ARG A 16 40.17 -27.17 -32.69
C ARG A 16 40.76 -26.12 -31.74
N ARG A 17 39.97 -25.64 -30.78
CA ARG A 17 40.48 -25.04 -29.54
C ARG A 17 39.73 -25.63 -28.36
N SER A 18 40.28 -26.73 -27.85
CA SER A 18 39.78 -27.45 -26.68
C SER A 18 40.52 -27.01 -25.42
N LEU A 19 39.78 -26.55 -24.41
CA LEU A 19 40.21 -26.45 -23.00
C LEU A 19 41.33 -25.41 -22.75
N LEU A 20 41.45 -24.78 -21.58
CA LEU A 20 40.95 -25.14 -20.25
C LEU A 20 39.92 -24.15 -19.72
N GLY A 21 38.83 -24.66 -19.14
CA GLY A 21 37.91 -23.85 -18.34
C GLY A 21 38.40 -23.74 -16.91
N VAL A 22 38.62 -22.52 -16.42
CA VAL A 22 38.97 -22.27 -15.00
C VAL A 22 37.76 -22.61 -14.14
N LYS A 23 37.89 -23.64 -13.29
CA LYS A 23 36.86 -23.99 -12.29
C LYS A 23 36.84 -22.94 -11.17
N LEU A 24 36.01 -21.91 -11.33
CA LEU A 24 35.53 -21.12 -10.19
C LEU A 24 34.63 -21.99 -9.31
N ALA A 25 35.21 -22.51 -8.23
CA ALA A 25 34.49 -23.33 -7.25
C ALA A 25 33.60 -22.45 -6.36
N TYR A 26 32.41 -22.10 -6.84
CA TYR A 26 31.41 -21.35 -6.08
C TYR A 26 30.91 -22.18 -4.88
N THR A 27 31.44 -21.88 -3.69
CA THR A 27 31.11 -22.55 -2.43
C THR A 27 29.73 -22.11 -1.92
N ARG A 28 28.72 -22.88 -2.30
CA ARG A 28 27.32 -22.71 -1.91
C ARG A 28 27.12 -23.00 -0.41
N SER A 29 27.18 -21.96 0.43
CA SER A 29 26.62 -22.03 1.78
C SER A 29 25.08 -22.04 1.74
N LYS A 30 24.45 -22.72 2.70
CA LYS A 30 23.00 -22.72 2.90
C LYS A 30 22.67 -22.30 4.33
N THR A 31 22.06 -21.13 4.44
CA THR A 31 21.01 -20.74 5.41
C THR A 31 20.78 -21.67 6.62
N THR A 32 21.09 -21.16 7.81
CA THR A 32 20.24 -21.36 9.00
C THR A 32 19.86 -19.98 9.52
N SER A 33 18.66 -19.84 10.11
CA SER A 33 18.14 -18.56 10.60
C SER A 33 17.94 -18.64 12.10
N THR A 34 18.71 -17.84 12.85
CA THR A 34 18.58 -17.61 14.29
C THR A 34 18.86 -16.13 14.56
N LEU A 35 18.23 -15.59 15.61
CA LEU A 35 18.12 -14.14 15.84
C LEU A 35 19.36 -13.51 16.50
N ASP A 36 19.41 -12.18 16.40
CA ASP A 36 20.13 -11.22 17.23
C ASP A 36 21.66 -11.34 17.39
N GLU A 37 22.41 -10.66 16.51
CA GLU A 37 23.52 -9.79 16.92
C GLU A 37 23.81 -8.70 15.83
N PRO A 38 24.44 -7.56 16.18
CA PRO A 38 24.60 -6.43 15.27
C PRO A 38 25.76 -6.61 14.29
N ASN A 39 25.42 -6.93 13.03
CA ASN A 39 26.38 -7.09 11.93
C ASN A 39 27.17 -5.80 11.63
N ARG A 40 28.38 -5.68 12.18
CA ARG A 40 29.35 -4.62 11.88
C ARG A 40 30.42 -5.10 10.89
N ASP A 41 30.59 -4.35 9.81
CA ASP A 41 31.86 -4.05 9.11
C ASP A 41 32.76 -5.18 8.56
N ILE A 42 32.50 -6.47 8.83
CA ILE A 42 33.37 -7.61 8.45
C ILE A 42 33.71 -7.65 6.95
N GLY A 43 32.78 -7.20 6.10
CA GLY A 43 32.96 -7.15 4.64
C GLY A 43 33.68 -5.88 4.12
N LEU A 44 33.75 -4.82 4.92
CA LEU A 44 34.49 -3.59 4.62
C LEU A 44 35.93 -3.71 5.12
N GLU A 45 36.13 -4.15 6.36
CA GLU A 45 37.45 -4.34 6.98
C GLU A 45 38.34 -5.27 6.15
N HIS A 46 37.83 -6.45 5.76
CA HIS A 46 38.59 -7.41 4.96
C HIS A 46 38.90 -6.93 3.53
N ARG A 47 38.18 -5.93 3.00
CA ARG A 47 38.47 -5.30 1.70
C ARG A 47 39.42 -4.11 1.83
N ALA A 48 39.30 -3.32 2.90
CA ALA A 48 40.23 -2.25 3.24
C ALA A 48 41.64 -2.82 3.53
N ALA A 49 41.72 -3.85 4.36
CA ALA A 49 42.97 -4.56 4.67
C ALA A 49 43.63 -5.16 3.42
N LEU A 50 42.85 -5.63 2.45
CA LEU A 50 43.38 -6.08 1.15
C LEU A 50 43.98 -4.93 0.34
N SER A 51 43.34 -3.75 0.32
CA SER A 51 43.93 -2.58 -0.33
C SER A 51 45.15 -2.02 0.40
N GLU A 52 45.21 -2.09 1.73
CA GLU A 52 46.38 -1.67 2.51
C GLU A 52 47.55 -2.65 2.35
N ASP A 53 47.30 -3.95 2.36
CA ASP A 53 48.34 -4.99 2.20
C ASP A 53 49.00 -4.93 0.81
N LEU A 54 48.23 -4.69 -0.26
CA LEU A 54 48.80 -4.48 -1.60
C LEU A 54 49.52 -3.13 -1.70
N VAL A 55 48.91 -2.01 -1.30
CA VAL A 55 49.56 -0.68 -1.38
C VAL A 55 50.82 -0.58 -0.51
N GLY A 56 50.89 -1.33 0.59
CA GLY A 56 52.08 -1.44 1.44
C GLY A 56 53.19 -2.31 0.85
N LYS A 57 52.86 -3.44 0.21
CA LYS A 57 53.84 -4.36 -0.41
C LYS A 57 54.36 -3.89 -1.75
N LEU A 58 53.56 -3.14 -2.51
CA LEU A 58 53.95 -2.65 -3.83
C LEU A 58 55.31 -1.91 -3.82
N PRO A 59 55.56 -0.90 -2.95
CA PRO A 59 56.86 -0.23 -2.90
C PRO A 59 58.02 -1.15 -2.52
N GLU A 60 57.81 -2.18 -1.69
CA GLU A 60 58.85 -3.18 -1.39
C GLU A 60 59.19 -4.02 -2.63
N GLN A 61 58.18 -4.42 -3.42
CA GLN A 61 58.39 -5.10 -4.69
C GLN A 61 59.11 -4.21 -5.72
N LEU A 62 58.69 -2.94 -5.85
CA LEU A 62 59.34 -1.95 -6.72
C LEU A 62 60.84 -1.78 -6.40
N VAL A 63 61.19 -1.73 -5.11
CA VAL A 63 62.58 -1.61 -4.65
C VAL A 63 63.36 -2.92 -4.80
N SER A 64 62.73 -4.07 -4.55
CA SER A 64 63.38 -5.38 -4.68
C SER A 64 63.65 -5.77 -6.14
N GLU A 65 62.78 -5.38 -7.08
CA GLU A 65 62.86 -5.79 -8.49
C GLU A 65 63.67 -4.81 -9.35
N GLY A 66 63.89 -3.58 -8.88
CA GLY A 66 64.79 -2.61 -9.52
C GLY A 66 66.29 -2.87 -9.29
N ASN A 67 66.66 -3.84 -8.46
CA ASN A 67 68.00 -3.94 -7.89
C ASN A 67 68.98 -4.76 -8.76
N GLY A 68 69.33 -4.22 -9.94
CA GLY A 68 70.50 -4.61 -10.74
C GLY A 68 70.29 -5.80 -11.70
N PHE A 69 70.11 -5.48 -12.98
CA PHE A 69 70.27 -6.47 -14.05
C PHE A 69 71.74 -6.90 -14.18
N GLU A 70 71.99 -8.17 -14.54
CA GLU A 70 73.34 -8.62 -14.86
C GLU A 70 73.87 -7.96 -16.14
N SER A 71 75.16 -7.63 -16.14
CA SER A 71 75.89 -7.10 -17.29
C SER A 71 75.76 -8.03 -18.49
N THR A 72 75.45 -7.50 -19.67
CA THR A 72 75.25 -8.33 -20.85
C THR A 72 76.53 -9.05 -21.25
N THR A 73 76.49 -10.38 -21.34
CA THR A 73 77.65 -11.22 -21.69
C THR A 73 77.96 -11.18 -23.20
N ALA A 74 78.02 -9.97 -23.76
CA ALA A 74 78.33 -9.69 -25.16
C ALA A 74 79.85 -9.66 -25.43
N GLU A 75 80.66 -9.35 -24.40
CA GLU A 75 82.12 -9.17 -24.48
C GLU A 75 82.86 -10.31 -25.20
N ASN A 76 82.41 -11.56 -25.00
CA ASN A 76 83.12 -12.76 -25.45
C ASN A 76 82.52 -13.41 -26.72
N GLN A 77 81.86 -12.64 -27.58
CA GLN A 77 81.25 -13.17 -28.83
C GLN A 77 82.21 -13.20 -30.04
N ILE A 78 83.45 -12.73 -29.92
CA ILE A 78 84.46 -12.83 -31.00
C ILE A 78 85.18 -14.17 -30.98
N ASP A 79 85.07 -14.89 -32.10
CA ASP A 79 85.88 -16.07 -32.44
C ASP A 79 87.33 -15.65 -32.75
N THR A 80 88.14 -15.56 -31.70
CA THR A 80 89.55 -15.14 -31.75
C THR A 80 90.40 -16.08 -32.60
N LEU A 81 90.13 -17.39 -32.54
CA LEU A 81 90.84 -18.41 -33.31
C LEU A 81 90.63 -18.24 -34.82
N ARG A 82 89.39 -17.99 -35.25
CA ARG A 82 89.07 -17.75 -36.67
C ARG A 82 89.58 -16.41 -37.18
N CYS A 83 89.73 -15.40 -36.32
CA CYS A 83 90.47 -14.18 -36.65
C CYS A 83 91.97 -14.46 -36.82
N TYR A 84 92.57 -15.26 -35.93
CA TYR A 84 93.99 -15.63 -35.97
C TYR A 84 94.34 -16.44 -37.24
N GLU A 85 93.52 -17.42 -37.61
CA GLU A 85 93.67 -18.15 -38.87
C GLU A 85 93.60 -17.25 -40.10
N LYS A 86 92.69 -16.26 -40.12
CA LYS A 86 92.59 -15.31 -41.24
C LYS A 86 93.84 -14.45 -41.38
N LEU A 87 94.39 -13.94 -40.27
CA LEU A 87 95.60 -13.13 -40.24
C LEU A 87 96.85 -13.93 -40.68
N LEU A 88 96.96 -15.20 -40.27
CA LEU A 88 98.01 -16.09 -40.78
C LEU A 88 97.86 -16.34 -42.30
N ARG A 89 96.63 -16.55 -42.80
CA ARG A 89 96.37 -16.76 -44.24
C ARG A 89 96.63 -15.50 -45.09
N SER A 90 96.58 -14.30 -44.52
CA SER A 90 96.97 -13.05 -45.20
C SER A 90 98.45 -12.68 -45.03
N GLY A 91 99.27 -13.56 -44.44
CA GLY A 91 100.73 -13.43 -44.42
C GLY A 91 101.32 -12.71 -43.19
N PHE A 92 100.52 -12.41 -42.16
CA PHE A 92 101.07 -11.88 -40.91
C PHE A 92 101.83 -12.95 -40.13
N THR A 93 102.92 -12.55 -39.45
CA THR A 93 103.62 -13.46 -38.54
C THR A 93 102.76 -13.76 -37.30
N PRO A 94 102.85 -14.95 -36.68
CA PRO A 94 101.99 -15.33 -35.56
C PRO A 94 102.01 -14.35 -34.39
N LYS A 95 103.16 -13.70 -34.11
CA LYS A 95 103.28 -12.66 -33.08
C LYS A 95 102.57 -11.35 -33.43
N GLN A 96 102.48 -11.00 -34.72
CA GLN A 96 101.70 -9.84 -35.17
C GLN A 96 100.21 -10.17 -35.16
N SER A 97 99.83 -11.39 -35.57
CA SER A 97 98.45 -11.87 -35.54
C SER A 97 97.88 -11.91 -34.12
N SER A 98 98.65 -12.35 -33.13
CA SER A 98 98.21 -12.34 -31.72
C SER A 98 98.05 -10.91 -31.19
N LEU A 99 99.05 -10.05 -31.39
CA LEU A 99 99.03 -8.66 -30.92
C LEU A 99 97.88 -7.85 -31.56
N ALA A 100 97.59 -8.07 -32.84
CA ALA A 100 96.48 -7.42 -33.53
C ALA A 100 95.11 -7.83 -32.99
N ILE A 101 94.97 -9.08 -32.53
CA ILE A 101 93.74 -9.59 -31.89
C ILE A 101 93.63 -9.08 -30.45
N GLU A 102 94.73 -9.07 -29.70
CA GLU A 102 94.78 -8.53 -28.33
C GLU A 102 94.38 -7.05 -28.29
N LEU A 103 94.92 -6.23 -29.20
CA LEU A 103 94.51 -4.83 -29.38
C LEU A 103 93.05 -4.70 -29.86
N LEU A 104 92.59 -5.56 -30.78
CA LEU A 104 91.20 -5.56 -31.23
C LEU A 104 90.22 -5.84 -30.08
N LEU A 105 90.50 -6.82 -29.22
CA LEU A 105 89.69 -7.09 -28.03
C LEU A 105 89.73 -5.91 -27.07
N GLN A 106 90.92 -5.36 -26.78
CA GLN A 106 91.06 -4.25 -25.83
C GLN A 106 90.26 -3.01 -26.26
N THR A 107 90.32 -2.64 -27.55
CA THR A 107 89.50 -1.54 -28.08
C THR A 107 88.01 -1.88 -28.03
N LEU A 108 87.61 -3.11 -28.39
CA LEU A 108 86.20 -3.48 -28.40
C LEU A 108 85.60 -3.57 -26.98
N ASN A 109 86.36 -3.96 -25.98
CA ASN A 109 85.91 -3.95 -24.58
C ASN A 109 85.71 -2.52 -24.08
N ASN A 110 86.78 -1.72 -24.08
CA ASN A 110 86.79 -0.38 -23.46
C ASN A 110 85.95 0.64 -24.23
N GLU A 111 85.94 0.62 -25.57
CA GLU A 111 85.22 1.64 -26.35
C GLU A 111 83.80 1.21 -26.73
N PHE A 112 83.59 -0.07 -27.06
CA PHE A 112 82.28 -0.55 -27.51
C PHE A 112 81.46 -1.21 -26.40
N PHE A 113 81.98 -2.23 -25.71
CA PHE A 113 81.17 -2.97 -24.73
C PHE A 113 80.86 -2.18 -23.46
N ASP A 114 81.81 -1.45 -22.86
CA ASP A 114 81.53 -0.59 -21.69
C ASP A 114 80.41 0.42 -21.98
N ASN A 115 80.54 1.18 -23.08
CA ASN A 115 79.55 2.20 -23.48
C ASN A 115 78.22 1.59 -23.96
N TYR A 116 78.24 0.45 -24.63
CA TYR A 116 77.02 -0.27 -25.03
C TYR A 116 76.28 -0.78 -23.80
N ASN A 117 76.99 -1.40 -22.86
CA ASN A 117 76.43 -2.03 -21.69
C ASN A 117 75.88 -1.01 -20.70
N ASP A 118 76.60 0.09 -20.40
CA ASP A 118 76.07 1.20 -19.59
C ASP A 118 74.76 1.76 -20.18
N LYS A 119 74.74 2.01 -21.50
CA LYS A 119 73.55 2.52 -22.19
C LYS A 119 72.41 1.51 -22.29
N TYR A 120 72.73 0.23 -22.44
CA TYR A 120 71.75 -0.86 -22.45
C TYR A 120 71.14 -1.07 -21.07
N LEU A 121 71.98 -1.17 -20.03
CA LEU A 121 71.57 -1.39 -18.64
C LEU A 121 70.63 -0.28 -18.19
N ARG A 122 71.01 0.99 -18.36
CA ARG A 122 70.15 2.15 -18.05
C ARG A 122 68.83 2.14 -18.83
N LYS A 123 68.82 1.65 -20.08
CA LYS A 123 67.60 1.54 -20.88
C LYS A 123 66.68 0.43 -20.34
N THR A 124 67.22 -0.76 -20.07
CA THR A 124 66.46 -1.89 -19.53
C THR A 124 65.96 -1.61 -18.11
N GLU A 125 66.77 -0.93 -17.30
CA GLU A 125 66.37 -0.42 -15.98
C GLU A 125 65.21 0.56 -16.11
N LEU A 126 65.31 1.59 -16.97
CA LEU A 126 64.23 2.57 -17.20
C LEU A 126 62.96 1.93 -17.78
N GLU A 127 63.08 0.98 -18.72
CA GLU A 127 61.94 0.23 -19.25
C GLU A 127 61.28 -0.63 -18.16
N THR A 128 62.07 -1.25 -17.28
CA THR A 128 61.57 -2.05 -16.15
C THR A 128 60.88 -1.18 -15.10
N GLN A 129 61.53 -0.10 -14.65
CA GLN A 129 60.93 0.90 -13.74
C GLN A 129 59.65 1.50 -14.33
N SER A 130 59.61 1.74 -15.64
CA SER A 130 58.39 2.19 -16.33
C SER A 130 57.30 1.11 -16.33
N HIS A 131 57.61 -0.15 -16.66
CA HIS A 131 56.63 -1.24 -16.59
C HIS A 131 56.06 -1.42 -15.18
N LEU A 132 56.92 -1.38 -14.17
CA LEU A 132 56.58 -1.44 -12.75
C LEU A 132 55.72 -0.25 -12.30
N PHE A 133 56.04 0.98 -12.72
CA PHE A 133 55.22 2.17 -12.44
C PHE A 133 53.84 2.10 -13.12
N ASN A 134 53.77 1.63 -14.37
CA ASN A 134 52.50 1.44 -15.08
C ASN A 134 51.63 0.36 -14.41
N ALA A 135 52.23 -0.71 -13.87
CA ALA A 135 51.52 -1.69 -13.06
C ALA A 135 50.96 -1.04 -11.78
N ALA A 136 51.79 -0.31 -11.04
CA ALA A 136 51.40 0.45 -9.85
C ALA A 136 50.24 1.41 -10.11
N GLU A 137 50.29 2.17 -11.21
CA GLU A 137 49.23 3.10 -11.58
C GLU A 137 47.93 2.36 -11.93
N SER A 138 48.02 1.24 -12.65
CA SER A 138 46.86 0.42 -13.01
C SER A 138 46.16 -0.18 -11.77
N GLU A 139 46.93 -0.61 -10.78
CA GLU A 139 46.42 -1.18 -9.54
C GLU A 139 45.83 -0.11 -8.62
N LEU A 140 46.49 1.04 -8.48
CA LEU A 140 45.95 2.19 -7.74
C LEU A 140 44.63 2.69 -8.35
N ARG A 141 44.55 2.78 -9.69
CA ARG A 141 43.31 3.09 -10.41
C ARG A 141 42.21 2.06 -10.13
N TYR A 142 42.55 0.77 -10.12
CA TYR A 142 41.61 -0.30 -9.79
C TYR A 142 41.11 -0.21 -8.34
N SER A 143 42.01 -0.02 -7.38
CA SER A 143 41.69 0.16 -5.96
C SER A 143 40.75 1.35 -5.73
N ILE A 144 41.03 2.51 -6.35
CA ILE A 144 40.16 3.69 -6.31
C ILE A 144 38.77 3.41 -6.92
N GLN A 145 38.71 2.69 -8.05
CA GLN A 145 37.44 2.31 -8.67
C GLN A 145 36.63 1.37 -7.78
N VAL A 146 37.25 0.33 -7.23
CA VAL A 146 36.61 -0.66 -6.34
C VAL A 146 36.12 -0.02 -5.03
N SER A 147 36.90 0.91 -4.46
CA SER A 147 36.51 1.70 -3.30
C SER A 147 35.28 2.58 -3.59
N ARG A 148 35.30 3.32 -4.71
CA ARG A 148 34.19 4.16 -5.15
C ARG A 148 32.92 3.34 -5.42
N GLU A 149 33.05 2.18 -6.08
CA GLU A 149 31.92 1.28 -6.36
C GLU A 149 31.32 0.72 -5.06
N SER A 150 32.17 0.32 -4.10
CA SER A 150 31.73 -0.13 -2.77
C SER A 150 30.94 0.96 -2.03
N ALA A 151 31.46 2.19 -1.98
CA ALA A 151 30.80 3.32 -1.33
C ALA A 151 29.46 3.70 -1.99
N LEU A 152 29.39 3.68 -3.34
CA LEU A 152 28.15 3.92 -4.07
C LEU A 152 27.11 2.83 -3.83
N ASN A 153 27.52 1.56 -3.77
CA ASN A 153 26.64 0.44 -3.45
C ASN A 153 26.10 0.51 -2.00
N GLU A 154 26.94 0.88 -1.05
CA GLU A 154 26.53 1.10 0.35
C GLU A 154 25.52 2.26 0.48
N GLN A 155 25.77 3.38 -0.21
CA GLN A 155 24.82 4.50 -0.29
C GLN A 155 23.50 4.09 -0.94
N ASN A 156 23.54 3.28 -2.02
CA ASN A 156 22.34 2.77 -2.68
C ASN A 156 21.52 1.87 -1.74
N LEU A 157 22.17 0.96 -1.00
CA LEU A 157 21.54 0.10 0.00
C LEU A 157 20.86 0.94 1.11
N LYS A 158 21.55 1.97 1.62
CA LYS A 158 20.99 2.91 2.61
C LYS A 158 19.77 3.67 2.06
N LEU A 159 19.78 4.10 0.81
CA LEU A 159 18.63 4.73 0.15
C LEU A 159 17.47 3.74 -0.04
N LEU A 160 17.72 2.49 -0.43
CA LEU A 160 16.70 1.45 -0.57
C LEU A 160 16.08 1.07 0.79
N GLN A 161 16.88 1.05 1.86
CA GLN A 161 16.40 0.86 3.23
C GLN A 161 15.51 2.03 3.66
N LEU A 162 15.98 3.27 3.49
CA LEU A 162 15.21 4.48 3.83
C LEU A 162 13.88 4.55 3.06
N ASN A 163 13.89 4.23 1.76
CA ASN A 163 12.67 4.21 0.96
C ASN A 163 11.68 3.12 1.42
N ARG A 164 12.17 1.93 1.81
CA ARG A 164 11.32 0.89 2.40
C ARG A 164 10.73 1.34 3.74
N SER A 165 11.51 2.00 4.60
CA SER A 165 11.02 2.56 5.87
C SER A 165 9.98 3.67 5.65
N LEU A 166 10.16 4.52 4.63
CA LEU A 166 9.18 5.54 4.24
C LEU A 166 7.87 4.89 3.76
N HIS A 167 7.94 3.86 2.92
CA HIS A 167 6.75 3.12 2.48
C HIS A 167 6.04 2.43 3.64
N SER A 168 6.76 1.74 4.54
CA SER A 168 6.15 1.14 5.75
C SER A 168 5.42 2.19 6.59
N LEU A 169 6.07 3.31 6.89
CA LEU A 169 5.48 4.39 7.67
C LEU A 169 4.32 5.09 6.94
N HIS A 170 4.32 5.14 5.61
CA HIS A 170 3.19 5.62 4.82
C HIS A 170 1.99 4.66 4.90
N ASP A 171 2.22 3.36 4.76
CA ASP A 171 1.19 2.33 4.84
C ASP A 171 0.61 2.24 6.27
N GLU A 172 1.46 2.33 7.30
CA GLU A 172 1.07 2.43 8.71
C GLU A 172 0.23 3.68 9.00
N LEU A 173 0.64 4.86 8.51
CA LEU A 173 -0.13 6.10 8.65
C LEU A 173 -1.47 6.03 7.90
N ASN A 174 -1.50 5.40 6.73
CA ASN A 174 -2.71 5.19 5.95
C ASN A 174 -3.65 4.20 6.65
N GLU A 175 -3.13 3.10 7.20
CA GLU A 175 -3.91 2.17 8.03
C GLU A 175 -4.47 2.87 9.27
N LEU A 176 -3.66 3.62 10.01
CA LEU A 176 -4.10 4.37 11.19
C LEU A 176 -5.18 5.40 10.84
N MET A 177 -5.00 6.17 9.75
CA MET A 177 -6.00 7.13 9.27
C MET A 177 -7.30 6.42 8.87
N ILE A 178 -7.20 5.33 8.10
CA ILE A 178 -8.35 4.54 7.64
C ILE A 178 -9.09 3.91 8.82
N ASN A 179 -8.37 3.32 9.77
CA ASN A 179 -8.97 2.68 10.95
C ASN A 179 -9.61 3.72 11.86
N LEU A 180 -8.93 4.82 12.19
CA LEU A 180 -9.48 5.88 13.05
C LEU A 180 -10.72 6.51 12.42
N LEU A 181 -10.61 7.06 11.20
CA LEU A 181 -11.73 7.74 10.53
C LEU A 181 -12.93 6.80 10.30
N LYS A 182 -12.72 5.56 9.86
CA LYS A 182 -13.83 4.61 9.63
C LYS A 182 -14.42 4.08 10.93
N LYS A 183 -13.62 3.86 11.98
CA LYS A 183 -14.10 3.42 13.29
C LYS A 183 -14.94 4.52 13.92
N ASP A 184 -14.41 5.73 14.03
CA ASP A 184 -15.03 6.82 14.77
C ASP A 184 -16.28 7.32 14.04
N SER A 185 -16.23 7.46 12.71
CA SER A 185 -17.42 7.77 11.90
C SER A 185 -18.50 6.69 12.01
N LYS A 186 -18.13 5.41 12.07
CA LYS A 186 -19.08 4.30 12.26
C LYS A 186 -19.65 4.24 13.67
N VAL A 187 -18.88 4.65 14.69
CA VAL A 187 -19.36 4.76 16.08
C VAL A 187 -20.35 5.91 16.19
N ASP A 188 -20.01 7.13 15.80
CA ASP A 188 -20.96 8.26 15.89
C ASP A 188 -22.21 8.02 15.02
N PHE A 189 -22.08 7.48 13.80
CA PHE A 189 -23.25 7.12 13.00
C PHE A 189 -24.16 6.08 13.68
N ASN A 190 -23.57 5.10 14.37
CA ASN A 190 -24.33 4.12 15.15
C ASN A 190 -24.98 4.77 16.38
N ASP A 191 -24.29 5.68 17.05
CA ASP A 191 -24.81 6.38 18.23
C ASP A 191 -25.94 7.36 17.85
N ARG A 192 -25.82 8.12 16.75
CA ARG A 192 -26.94 8.90 16.17
C ARG A 192 -28.13 8.00 15.82
N LYS A 193 -27.89 6.80 15.27
CA LYS A 193 -28.95 5.84 14.95
C LYS A 193 -29.63 5.30 16.22
N ILE A 194 -28.88 5.03 17.28
CA ILE A 194 -29.41 4.60 18.58
C ILE A 194 -30.20 5.75 19.23
N GLU A 195 -29.64 6.96 19.28
CA GLU A 195 -30.28 8.18 19.78
C GLU A 195 -31.61 8.44 19.06
N ASN A 196 -31.63 8.43 17.73
CA ASN A 196 -32.84 8.58 16.93
C ASN A 196 -33.85 7.46 17.23
N THR A 197 -33.41 6.20 17.36
CA THR A 197 -34.29 5.07 17.71
C THR A 197 -34.88 5.22 19.12
N LEU A 198 -34.10 5.74 20.08
CA LEU A 198 -34.54 6.02 21.45
C LEU A 198 -35.52 7.20 21.49
N LEU A 199 -35.28 8.25 20.69
CA LEU A 199 -36.19 9.38 20.51
C LEU A 199 -37.53 8.93 19.92
N HIS A 200 -37.53 8.10 18.86
CA HIS A 200 -38.75 7.51 18.32
C HIS A 200 -39.48 6.63 19.34
N ARG A 201 -38.76 5.81 20.13
CA ARG A 201 -39.37 5.06 21.26
C ARG A 201 -39.97 5.98 22.31
N ASN A 202 -39.30 7.08 22.67
CA ASN A 202 -39.78 8.05 23.65
C ASN A 202 -41.07 8.74 23.17
N ILE A 203 -41.14 9.11 21.89
CA ILE A 203 -42.36 9.64 21.26
C ILE A 203 -43.47 8.58 21.26
N HIS A 204 -43.19 7.33 20.88
CA HIS A 204 -44.19 6.26 20.90
C HIS A 204 -44.71 5.94 22.32
N LEU A 205 -43.86 6.00 23.34
CA LEU A 205 -44.28 5.84 24.74
C LEU A 205 -45.16 7.01 25.18
N LYS A 206 -44.72 8.26 24.97
CA LYS A 206 -45.53 9.46 25.24
C LYS A 206 -46.88 9.44 24.51
N LEU A 207 -46.91 8.95 23.27
CA LEU A 207 -48.14 8.81 22.49
C LEU A 207 -49.07 7.73 23.08
N LYS A 208 -48.53 6.58 23.50
CA LYS A 208 -49.30 5.53 24.20
C LYS A 208 -49.83 6.01 25.55
N ASP A 209 -49.02 6.70 26.34
CA ASP A 209 -49.42 7.28 27.62
C ASP A 209 -50.50 8.36 27.44
N CYS A 210 -50.36 9.20 26.42
CA CYS A 210 -51.36 10.21 26.06
C CYS A 210 -52.67 9.54 25.62
N ASN A 211 -52.61 8.57 24.70
CA ASN A 211 -53.78 7.81 24.25
C ASN A 211 -54.48 7.07 25.40
N ASN A 212 -53.72 6.47 26.33
CA ASN A 212 -54.27 5.80 27.50
C ASN A 212 -54.92 6.78 28.49
N LYS A 213 -54.31 7.95 28.71
CA LYS A 213 -54.89 9.04 29.51
C LYS A 213 -56.14 9.63 28.87
N ILE A 214 -56.15 9.81 27.55
CA ILE A 214 -57.32 10.27 26.78
C ILE A 214 -58.44 9.24 26.88
N GLY A 215 -58.15 7.96 26.63
CA GLY A 215 -59.11 6.87 26.76
C GLY A 215 -59.68 6.77 28.18
N THR A 216 -58.83 6.77 29.20
CA THR A 216 -59.27 6.69 30.61
C THR A 216 -60.07 7.91 31.05
N ARG A 217 -59.73 9.11 30.57
CA ARG A 217 -60.54 10.32 30.79
C ARG A 217 -61.88 10.21 30.08
N ILE A 218 -61.92 10.04 28.76
CA ILE A 218 -63.17 9.96 27.99
C ILE A 218 -64.09 8.83 28.51
N ILE A 219 -63.56 7.64 28.82
CA ILE A 219 -64.36 6.55 29.41
C ILE A 219 -64.78 6.88 30.84
N GLY A 220 -63.93 7.53 31.65
CA GLY A 220 -64.27 7.95 33.01
C GLY A 220 -65.35 9.04 33.04
N ASP A 221 -65.19 10.07 32.23
CA ASP A 221 -66.08 11.21 32.08
C ASP A 221 -67.44 10.74 31.51
N THR A 222 -67.46 10.01 30.38
CA THR A 222 -68.72 9.48 29.83
C THR A 222 -69.41 8.46 30.74
N LYS A 223 -68.66 7.63 31.47
CA LYS A 223 -69.25 6.74 32.48
C LYS A 223 -69.83 7.54 33.65
N SER A 224 -69.13 8.56 34.13
CA SER A 224 -69.60 9.48 35.18
C SER A 224 -70.88 10.20 34.73
N ASP A 225 -70.96 10.67 33.49
CA ASP A 225 -72.15 11.29 32.92
C ASP A 225 -73.31 10.29 32.81
N ILE A 226 -73.06 9.05 32.39
CA ILE A 226 -74.08 7.99 32.38
C ILE A 226 -74.57 7.66 33.79
N GLU A 227 -73.68 7.61 34.80
CA GLU A 227 -74.04 7.35 36.19
C GLU A 227 -74.80 8.54 36.83
N ASN A 228 -74.41 9.77 36.50
CA ASN A 228 -75.12 11.00 36.87
C ASN A 228 -76.52 11.07 36.22
N LEU A 229 -76.63 10.78 34.92
CA LEU A 229 -77.91 10.68 34.22
C LEU A 229 -78.81 9.63 34.89
N ARG A 230 -78.31 8.43 35.16
CA ARG A 230 -79.08 7.39 35.88
C ARG A 230 -79.55 7.85 37.25
N TRP A 231 -78.69 8.51 38.02
CA TRP A 231 -79.05 9.08 39.33
C TRP A 231 -80.17 10.11 39.22
N GLN A 232 -80.09 11.01 38.23
CA GLN A 232 -81.15 11.99 37.96
C GLN A 232 -82.45 11.34 37.47
N THR A 233 -82.39 10.35 36.57
CA THR A 233 -83.58 9.64 36.07
C THR A 233 -84.30 8.90 37.18
N THR A 234 -83.60 8.16 38.04
CA THR A 234 -84.24 7.45 39.18
C THR A 234 -84.85 8.44 40.17
N ARG A 235 -84.15 9.53 40.51
CA ARG A 235 -84.66 10.55 41.43
C ARG A 235 -85.86 11.30 40.86
N SER A 236 -85.82 11.69 39.58
CA SER A 236 -86.90 12.39 38.90
C SER A 236 -88.12 11.50 38.69
N GLY A 237 -87.92 10.24 38.27
CA GLY A 237 -88.99 9.25 38.11
C GLY A 237 -89.77 8.97 39.40
N LEU A 238 -89.07 8.92 40.54
CA LEU A 238 -89.72 8.80 41.86
C LEU A 238 -90.64 10.00 42.15
N PHE A 239 -90.18 11.24 41.88
CA PHE A 239 -91.02 12.43 42.03
C PHE A 239 -92.20 12.47 41.05
N ALA A 240 -92.01 11.99 39.81
CA ALA A 240 -93.08 11.91 38.82
C ALA A 240 -94.19 10.91 39.26
N VAL A 241 -93.83 9.75 39.80
CA VAL A 241 -94.79 8.77 40.32
C VAL A 241 -95.51 9.30 41.57
N LEU A 242 -94.79 9.94 42.50
CA LEU A 242 -95.42 10.59 43.66
C LEU A 242 -96.37 11.71 43.24
N GLY A 243 -95.97 12.52 42.25
CA GLY A 243 -96.80 13.55 41.64
C GLY A 243 -98.07 12.99 41.00
N LEU A 244 -97.95 11.88 40.25
CA LEU A 244 -99.10 11.18 39.66
C LEU A 244 -100.08 10.69 40.73
N VAL A 245 -99.60 10.03 41.79
CA VAL A 245 -100.44 9.56 42.90
C VAL A 245 -101.13 10.72 43.62
N PHE A 246 -100.40 11.81 43.89
CA PHE A 246 -100.95 13.00 44.54
C PHE A 246 -101.96 13.72 43.63
N PHE A 247 -101.73 13.76 42.32
CA PHE A 247 -102.64 14.33 41.33
C PHE A 247 -103.91 13.49 41.18
N ILE A 248 -103.82 12.15 41.20
CA ILE A 248 -104.99 11.26 41.23
C ILE A 248 -105.79 11.46 42.53
N MET A 249 -105.12 11.51 43.69
CA MET A 249 -105.81 11.78 44.96
C MET A 249 -106.48 13.16 44.99
N SER A 250 -105.82 14.18 44.44
CA SER A 250 -106.37 15.54 44.31
C SER A 250 -107.55 15.57 43.35
N GLY A 251 -107.42 14.97 42.17
CA GLY A 251 -108.46 14.87 41.15
C GLY A 251 -109.69 14.09 41.64
N VAL A 252 -109.50 12.98 42.34
CA VAL A 252 -110.61 12.24 42.99
C VAL A 252 -111.22 13.04 44.14
N SER A 253 -110.44 13.82 44.90
CA SER A 253 -110.96 14.67 45.97
C SER A 253 -111.74 15.89 45.45
N ILE A 254 -111.30 16.47 44.32
CA ILE A 254 -111.99 17.56 43.61
C ILE A 254 -113.25 17.02 42.92
N SER A 255 -113.14 15.89 42.21
CA SER A 255 -114.26 15.18 41.61
C SER A 255 -115.32 14.78 42.64
N LYS A 256 -114.94 14.31 43.83
CA LYS A 256 -115.89 14.04 44.93
C LYS A 256 -116.56 15.30 45.49
N ARG A 257 -115.93 16.47 45.42
CA ARG A 257 -116.52 17.77 45.82
C ARG A 257 -117.46 18.33 44.74
N MET A 258 -117.15 18.09 43.45
CA MET A 258 -118.00 18.53 42.32
C MET A 258 -119.16 17.55 42.06
N SER A 259 -118.96 16.26 42.28
CA SER A 259 -119.98 15.20 42.11
C SER A 259 -121.04 15.21 43.23
N SER A 260 -120.85 15.98 44.30
CA SER A 260 -121.92 16.31 45.26
C SER A 260 -122.77 17.52 44.83
N GLU A 261 -122.45 18.17 43.72
CA GLU A 261 -123.10 19.41 43.24
C GLU A 261 -123.64 19.29 41.81
N ASN A 262 -123.77 18.07 41.27
CA ASN A 262 -124.47 17.84 40.00
C ASN A 262 -125.23 16.49 39.99
N GLU A 263 -126.51 16.55 40.37
CA GLU A 263 -127.47 15.44 40.28
C GLU A 263 -128.66 15.90 39.43
N LYS A 264 -128.80 15.33 38.22
CA LYS A 264 -130.00 15.20 37.33
C LYS A 264 -129.63 15.36 35.82
N PRO A 265 -130.35 14.67 34.90
CA PRO A 265 -129.61 13.77 33.98
C PRO A 265 -130.06 13.77 32.51
N ALA A 266 -129.41 12.89 31.71
CA ALA A 266 -129.94 12.13 30.55
C ALA A 266 -130.41 12.91 29.30
N GLU A 267 -129.74 12.72 28.14
CA GLU A 267 -130.16 11.83 27.00
C GLU A 267 -130.98 12.60 25.92
N VAL A 268 -130.97 12.30 24.61
CA VAL A 268 -130.28 11.33 23.69
C VAL A 268 -129.91 12.11 22.37
N VAL A 269 -129.50 11.64 21.18
CA VAL A 269 -129.52 10.33 20.46
C VAL A 269 -128.39 10.27 19.40
N LEU A 270 -128.21 9.13 18.71
CA LEU A 270 -127.31 8.95 17.54
C LEU A 270 -127.77 9.73 16.28
N HIS A 271 -126.82 10.12 15.41
CA HIS A 271 -127.05 10.23 13.97
C HIS A 271 -125.82 9.80 13.15
N THR A 272 -126.06 9.35 11.91
CA THR A 272 -125.08 8.66 11.05
C THR A 272 -124.87 9.38 9.71
N ILE A 273 -123.61 9.70 9.42
CA ILE A 273 -122.89 9.68 8.12
C ILE A 273 -123.69 9.89 6.80
N GLU A 274 -123.26 10.93 6.06
CA GLU A 274 -123.32 11.13 4.58
C GLU A 274 -124.70 11.35 3.89
N PRO A 275 -124.77 11.99 2.69
CA PRO A 275 -123.73 12.14 1.65
C PRO A 275 -123.50 13.57 1.05
N GLU A 276 -122.61 13.62 0.04
CA GLU A 276 -122.63 14.33 -1.29
C GLU A 276 -123.62 15.51 -1.52
N GLU A 277 -123.37 16.53 -2.37
CA GLU A 277 -122.26 16.95 -3.29
C GLU A 277 -122.53 18.43 -3.71
N ASP A 278 -121.57 19.11 -4.37
CA ASP A 278 -121.73 20.23 -5.36
C ASP A 278 -122.55 21.52 -5.02
N ASP A 279 -122.35 22.70 -5.63
CA ASP A 279 -121.22 23.32 -6.37
C ASP A 279 -121.49 24.86 -6.49
N ARG A 280 -120.48 25.66 -6.89
CA ARG A 280 -120.61 27.00 -7.53
C ARG A 280 -121.29 28.15 -6.72
N GLU A 281 -121.28 29.43 -7.13
CA GLU A 281 -120.81 30.12 -8.37
C GLU A 281 -120.31 31.57 -8.03
N ASP A 282 -119.68 32.22 -9.04
CA ASP A 282 -119.46 33.68 -9.28
C ASP A 282 -118.19 34.38 -8.68
N ASP A 283 -117.43 35.24 -9.39
CA ASP A 283 -117.47 35.77 -10.79
C ASP A 283 -116.04 35.79 -11.43
N ASP A 284 -115.96 35.49 -12.74
CA ASP A 284 -115.19 36.09 -13.87
C ASP A 284 -113.86 36.89 -13.60
N ASP A 285 -112.68 36.44 -14.09
CA ASP A 285 -112.03 36.72 -15.40
C ASP A 285 -110.96 37.86 -15.30
N GLU A 286 -109.97 38.06 -16.21
CA GLU A 286 -109.66 37.55 -17.57
C GLU A 286 -108.12 37.57 -17.80
N GLU A 287 -107.58 36.74 -18.71
CA GLU A 287 -106.35 36.88 -19.57
C GLU A 287 -105.03 37.59 -19.10
N ASP A 288 -103.80 37.18 -19.48
CA ASP A 288 -103.30 35.93 -20.10
C ASP A 288 -101.75 35.77 -20.01
N ASP A 289 -101.27 34.54 -20.26
CA ASP A 289 -99.97 34.07 -20.81
C ASP A 289 -98.64 34.90 -20.71
N VAL A 290 -97.67 34.39 -19.92
CA VAL A 290 -96.38 33.72 -20.32
C VAL A 290 -95.35 33.69 -19.17
#